data_AF-A0A4Q3VIA0-F1
#
_entry.id   AF-A0A4Q3VIA0-F1
#
_cell.length_a   1.000
_cell.length_b   1.000
_cell.length_c   1.000
_cell.angle_alpha   90.00
_cell.angle_beta   90.00
_cell.angle_gamma   90.00
#
_symmetry.space_group_name_H-M   'P 1'
#
loop_
_entity.id
_entity.type
_entity.pdbx_description
1 polymer ?
#
loop_
_entity_poly.entity_id
_entity_poly.type
_entity_poly.pdbx_seq_one_letter_code
_entity_poly.pdbx_strand_id
1 'polypeptide(L)'
;MASPATFASRLIVNVMVALGLVAVALAIGMFGYQTTEGMAPIDAFLNSAMLLGGMGPVGPELKTEAGKLFAGCYAIGCGLVLVFASGVILAPVLHRVLHALHVDDDDKV
;
A
#
# COMPACT_ATOMS: atom_id res chain seq x y z
N MET A 1 -9.50 -13.12 24.96
CA MET A 1 -9.33 -11.95 24.05
C MET A 1 -8.05 -11.21 24.46
N ALA A 2 -7.17 -10.84 23.51
CA ALA A 2 -5.96 -10.07 23.85
C ALA A 2 -6.33 -8.74 24.52
N SER A 3 -5.51 -8.28 25.48
CA SER A 3 -5.74 -6.99 26.14
C SER A 3 -5.77 -5.85 25.10
N PRO A 4 -6.56 -4.78 25.33
CA PRO A 4 -6.64 -3.65 24.40
C PRO A 4 -5.26 -3.09 24.00
N ALA A 5 -4.29 -3.11 24.93
CA ALA A 5 -2.93 -2.64 24.71
C ALA A 5 -2.13 -3.55 23.74
N THR A 6 -2.27 -4.87 23.85
CA THR A 6 -1.59 -5.82 22.96
C THR A 6 -2.16 -5.76 21.54
N PHE A 7 -3.47 -5.55 21.41
CA PHE A 7 -4.10 -5.35 20.10
C PHE A 7 -3.65 -4.05 19.44
N ALA A 8 -3.63 -2.94 20.18
CA ALA A 8 -3.14 -1.65 19.68
C ALA A 8 -1.68 -1.74 19.21
N SER A 9 -0.82 -2.42 19.98
CA SER A 9 0.58 -2.65 19.60
C SER A 9 0.71 -3.43 18.28
N ARG A 10 -0.06 -4.52 18.09
CA ARG A 10 -0.07 -5.28 16.83
C ARG A 10 -0.55 -4.44 15.64
N LEU A 11 -1.59 -3.63 15.85
CA LEU A 11 -2.10 -2.73 14.81
C LEU A 11 -1.06 -1.67 14.42
N ILE A 12 -0.39 -1.06 15.40
CA ILE A 12 0.67 -0.07 15.15
C ILE A 12 1.81 -0.70 14.35
N VAL A 13 2.28 -1.89 14.73
CA VAL A 13 3.34 -2.59 13.98
C VAL A 13 2.91 -2.86 12.54
N ASN A 14 1.68 -3.32 12.31
CA ASN A 14 1.17 -3.57 10.96
C ASN A 14 1.06 -2.29 10.13
N VAL A 15 0.62 -1.18 10.74
CA VAL A 15 0.60 0.14 10.09
C VAL A 15 2.01 0.61 9.75
N MET A 16 2.99 0.44 10.65
CA MET A 16 4.38 0.80 10.39
C MET A 16 4.99 -0.02 9.25
N VAL A 17 4.68 -1.32 9.17
CA VAL A 17 5.09 -2.18 8.06
C VAL A 17 4.46 -1.71 6.74
N ALA A 18 3.17 -1.38 6.75
CA ALA A 18 2.48 -0.85 5.57
C ALA A 18 3.06 0.51 5.11
N LEU A 19 3.37 1.41 6.05
CA LEU A 19 4.02 2.68 5.75
C LEU A 19 5.43 2.48 5.16
N GLY A 20 6.20 1.51 5.67
CA GLY A 20 7.49 1.15 5.10
C GLY A 20 7.38 0.65 3.66
N LEU A 21 6.39 -0.21 3.38
CA LEU A 21 6.10 -0.71 2.04
C LEU A 21 5.75 0.44 1.07
N VAL A 22 4.89 1.37 1.53
CA VAL A 22 4.50 2.58 0.77
C VAL A 22 5.71 3.47 0.50
N ALA A 23 6.57 3.70 1.49
CA ALA A 23 7.77 4.52 1.33
C ALA A 23 8.75 3.94 0.30
N VAL A 24 8.95 2.62 0.32
CA VAL A 24 9.79 1.91 -0.66
C VAL A 24 9.18 2.01 -2.07
N ALA A 25 7.87 1.79 -2.21
CA ALA A 25 7.18 1.93 -3.48
C ALA A 25 7.33 3.35 -4.05
N LEU A 26 7.12 4.39 -3.23
CA LEU A 26 7.31 5.78 -3.62
C LEU A 26 8.74 6.09 -4.04
N ALA A 27 9.74 5.59 -3.32
CA ALA A 27 11.14 5.81 -3.69
C ALA A 27 11.49 5.18 -5.05
N ILE A 28 10.98 3.97 -5.33
CA ILE A 28 11.13 3.30 -6.62
C ILE A 28 10.44 4.11 -7.73
N GLY A 29 9.20 4.54 -7.49
CA GLY A 29 8.43 5.39 -8.41
C GLY A 29 9.16 6.67 -8.76
N MET A 30 9.61 7.41 -7.74
CA MET A 30 10.31 8.68 -7.89
C MET A 30 11.58 8.52 -8.72
N PHE A 31 12.41 7.52 -8.39
CA PHE A 31 13.63 7.25 -9.14
C PHE A 31 13.36 6.85 -10.59
N GLY A 32 12.33 6.04 -10.83
CA GLY A 32 11.94 5.64 -12.18
C GLY A 32 11.45 6.82 -13.04
N TYR A 33 10.61 7.71 -12.48
CA TYR A 33 10.16 8.90 -13.21
C TYR A 33 11.28 9.92 -13.44
N GLN A 34 12.21 10.06 -12.50
CA GLN A 34 13.38 10.91 -12.69
C GLN A 34 14.31 10.39 -13.80
N THR A 35 14.47 9.07 -13.91
CA THR A 35 15.39 8.46 -14.89
C THR A 35 14.76 8.29 -16.28
N THR A 36 13.47 7.97 -16.37
CA THR A 36 12.79 7.73 -17.64
C THR A 36 12.25 9.01 -18.29
N GLU A 37 11.70 9.93 -17.49
CA GLU A 37 11.04 11.15 -17.99
C GLU A 37 11.79 12.43 -17.59
N GLY A 38 12.85 12.35 -16.77
CA GLY A 38 13.58 13.54 -16.31
C GLY A 38 12.75 14.47 -15.42
N MET A 39 11.70 13.95 -14.76
CA MET A 39 10.79 14.75 -13.96
C MET A 39 11.50 15.37 -12.73
N ALA A 40 11.04 16.55 -12.31
CA ALA A 40 11.46 17.11 -11.04
C ALA A 40 11.04 16.18 -9.88
N PRO A 41 11.77 16.14 -8.74
CA PRO A 41 11.47 15.24 -7.64
C PRO A 41 10.02 15.35 -7.12
N ILE A 42 9.46 16.56 -7.10
CA ILE A 42 8.10 16.80 -6.62
C ILE A 42 7.03 16.24 -7.59
N ASP A 43 7.27 16.35 -8.90
CA ASP A 43 6.37 15.81 -9.93
C ASP A 43 6.47 14.28 -9.99
N ALA A 44 7.69 13.75 -9.81
CA ALA A 44 7.95 12.32 -9.71
C ALA A 44 7.27 11.72 -8.47
N PHE A 45 7.33 12.42 -7.33
CA PHE A 45 6.61 12.04 -6.12
C PHE A 45 5.10 12.06 -6.34
N LEU A 46 4.56 13.14 -6.90
CA LEU A 46 3.13 13.27 -7.17
C LEU A 46 2.62 12.14 -8.06
N ASN A 47 3.29 11.86 -9.19
CA ASN A 47 2.90 10.78 -10.09
C ASN A 47 3.02 9.40 -9.44
N SER A 48 4.07 9.18 -8.65
CA SER A 48 4.25 7.93 -7.91
C SER A 48 3.15 7.71 -6.87
N ALA A 49 2.78 8.77 -6.15
CA ALA A 49 1.73 8.75 -5.13
C ALA A 49 0.33 8.58 -5.73
N MET A 50 0.06 9.22 -6.87
CA MET A 50 -1.20 9.07 -7.60
C MET A 50 -1.41 7.60 -8.01
N LEU A 51 -0.42 7.00 -8.68
CA LEU A 51 -0.50 5.59 -9.09
C LEU A 51 -0.59 4.63 -7.90
N LEU A 52 0.17 4.91 -6.83
CA LEU A 52 0.09 4.12 -5.61
C LEU A 52 -1.28 4.23 -4.94
N GLY A 53 -1.91 5.41 -5.00
CA GLY A 53 -3.27 5.65 -4.54
C GLY A 53 -4.36 5.11 -5.47
N GLY A 54 -3.99 4.47 -6.59
CA GLY A 54 -4.94 3.92 -7.56
C GLY A 54 -5.51 4.93 -8.55
N MET A 55 -5.00 6.16 -8.56
CA MET A 55 -5.37 7.20 -9.52
C MET A 55 -4.34 7.27 -10.64
N GLY A 56 -4.75 7.72 -11.82
CA GLY A 56 -3.83 7.89 -12.96
C GLY A 56 -2.76 8.97 -12.73
N PRO A 57 -1.69 9.00 -13.55
CA PRO A 57 -0.66 10.04 -13.48
C PRO A 57 -1.24 11.44 -13.72
N VAL A 58 -0.62 12.45 -13.10
CA VAL A 58 -1.03 13.86 -13.15
C VAL A 58 0.09 14.69 -13.75
N GLY A 59 -0.23 15.47 -14.79
CA GLY A 59 0.72 16.32 -15.49
C GLY A 59 0.71 16.08 -17.00
N PRO A 60 1.63 16.72 -17.75
CA PRO A 60 1.73 16.50 -19.19
C PRO A 60 1.98 15.02 -19.51
N GLU A 61 1.48 14.56 -20.66
CA GLU A 61 1.62 13.17 -21.10
C GLU A 61 3.08 12.71 -21.06
N LEU A 62 3.28 11.45 -20.67
CA LEU A 62 4.58 10.77 -20.70
C LEU A 62 5.16 10.88 -22.11
N LYS A 63 6.36 11.48 -22.20
CA LYS A 63 6.98 11.85 -23.47
C LYS A 63 7.82 10.73 -24.06
N THR A 64 8.28 9.81 -23.21
CA THR A 64 9.19 8.72 -23.61
C THR A 64 8.47 7.38 -23.61
N GLU A 65 8.87 6.49 -24.52
CA GLU A 65 8.36 5.11 -24.54
C GLU A 65 8.78 4.34 -23.27
N ALA A 66 10.00 4.59 -22.78
CA ALA A 66 10.51 4.05 -21.53
C ALA A 66 9.66 4.47 -20.32
N GLY A 67 9.26 5.74 -20.25
CA GLY A 67 8.40 6.27 -19.19
C GLY A 67 6.99 5.66 -19.22
N LYS A 68 6.42 5.44 -20.40
CA LYS A 68 5.13 4.75 -20.57
C LYS A 68 5.20 3.30 -20.09
N LEU A 69 6.24 2.57 -20.48
CA LEU A 69 6.44 1.18 -20.06
C LEU A 69 6.66 1.10 -18.54
N PHE A 70 7.50 1.98 -18.00
CA PHE A 70 7.74 2.08 -16.56
C PHE A 70 6.45 2.37 -15.79
N ALA A 71 5.69 3.38 -16.20
CA ALA A 71 4.43 3.75 -15.55
C ALA A 71 3.43 2.58 -15.55
N GLY A 72 3.34 1.82 -16.63
CA GLY A 72 2.49 0.63 -16.70
C GLY A 72 2.93 -0.47 -15.72
N CYS A 73 4.21 -0.85 -15.72
CA CYS A 73 4.74 -1.85 -14.79
C CYS A 73 4.62 -1.39 -13.32
N TYR A 74 4.94 -0.13 -13.06
CA TYR A 74 4.85 0.48 -11.75
C TYR A 74 3.40 0.52 -11.24
N ALA A 75 2.42 0.84 -12.10
CA ALA A 75 1.01 0.82 -11.74
C ALA A 75 0.51 -0.57 -11.32
N ILE A 76 0.94 -1.64 -12.00
CA ILE A 76 0.63 -3.02 -11.62
C ILE A 76 1.23 -3.34 -10.23
N GLY A 77 2.49 -2.94 -10.01
CA GLY A 77 3.17 -3.11 -8.72
C GLY A 77 2.45 -2.35 -7.58
N CYS A 78 2.05 -1.11 -7.84
CA CYS A 78 1.26 -0.29 -6.93
C CYS A 78 -0.07 -0.94 -6.53
N GLY A 79 -0.78 -1.54 -7.49
CA GLY A 79 -2.01 -2.28 -7.21
C GLY A 79 -1.78 -3.45 -6.24
N LEU A 80 -0.70 -4.22 -6.43
CA LEU A 80 -0.34 -5.29 -5.51
C LEU A 80 0.06 -4.77 -4.13
N VAL A 81 0.83 -3.69 -4.07
CA VAL A 81 1.22 -3.03 -2.80
C VAL A 81 -0.01 -2.59 -2.01
N LEU A 82 -1.03 -2.01 -2.68
CA LEU A 82 -2.28 -1.59 -2.05
C LEU A 82 -3.05 -2.79 -1.46
N VAL A 83 -3.14 -3.90 -2.21
CA VAL A 83 -3.77 -5.15 -1.74
C VAL A 83 -3.02 -5.72 -0.54
N PHE A 84 -1.69 -5.78 -0.59
CA PHE A 84 -0.88 -6.27 0.53
C PHE A 84 -0.99 -5.39 1.77
N ALA A 85 -0.88 -4.07 1.61
CA ALA A 85 -1.02 -3.12 2.72
C ALA A 85 -2.39 -3.26 3.40
N SER A 86 -3.46 -3.36 2.60
CA SER A 86 -4.82 -3.57 3.10
C SER A 86 -4.93 -4.90 3.86
N GLY A 87 -4.38 -5.98 3.32
CA GLY A 87 -4.36 -7.29 3.97
C GLY A 87 -3.61 -7.31 5.31
N VAL A 88 -2.44 -6.68 5.38
CA VAL A 88 -1.63 -6.59 6.61
C VAL A 88 -2.36 -5.80 7.71
N ILE A 89 -3.01 -4.69 7.35
CA ILE A 89 -3.77 -3.87 8.30
C ILE A 89 -5.05 -4.59 8.75
N LEU A 90 -5.76 -5.24 7.82
CA LEU A 90 -7.05 -5.90 8.11
C LEU A 90 -6.91 -7.28 8.77
N ALA A 91 -5.78 -7.99 8.60
CA ALA A 91 -5.56 -9.31 9.20
C ALA A 91 -5.89 -9.42 10.70
N PRO A 92 -5.40 -8.54 11.60
CA PRO A 92 -5.74 -8.62 13.03
C PRO A 92 -7.21 -8.31 13.31
N VAL A 93 -7.85 -7.49 12.47
CA VAL A 93 -9.28 -7.17 12.58
C VAL A 93 -10.11 -8.39 12.17
N LEU A 94 -9.80 -8.99 11.03
CA LEU A 94 -10.50 -10.17 10.52
C LEU A 94 -10.37 -11.35 11.49
N HIS A 95 -9.18 -11.58 12.03
CA HIS A 95 -8.97 -12.61 13.05
C HIS A 95 -9.79 -12.34 14.33
N ARG A 96 -9.97 -11.07 14.73
CA ARG A 96 -10.80 -10.71 15.88
C ARG A 96 -12.29 -10.89 15.60
N VAL A 97 -12.76 -10.52 14.40
CA VAL A 97 -14.15 -10.72 13.96
C VAL A 97 -14.47 -12.21 13.87
N LEU A 98 -13.61 -13.01 13.25
CA LEU A 98 -13.79 -14.47 13.16
C LEU A 98 -13.83 -15.13 14.54
N HIS A 99 -12.97 -14.70 15.47
CA HIS A 99 -12.99 -15.22 16.83
C HIS A 99 -14.21 -14.74 17.63
N ALA A 100 -14.76 -13.56 17.34
CA ALA A 100 -16.00 -13.09 17.97
C ALA A 100 -17.25 -13.81 17.42
N LEU A 101 -17.24 -14.20 16.14
CA LEU A 101 -18.34 -14.92 15.50
C LEU A 101 -18.38 -16.42 15.86
N HIS A 102 -17.24 -17.05 16.18
CA HIS A 102 -17.20 -18.44 16.66
C HIS A 102 -17.42 -18.58 18.19
N VAL A 103 -17.68 -17.50 18.92
CA VAL A 103 -17.97 -17.55 20.36
C VAL A 103 -19.41 -17.97 20.67
N ASP A 104 -20.25 -18.24 19.66
CA ASP A 104 -21.63 -18.72 19.85
C ASP A 104 -21.79 -20.25 19.89
N ASP A 105 -20.73 -21.07 19.79
CA ASP A 105 -20.85 -22.54 19.73
C ASP A 105 -20.28 -23.34 20.93
N ASP A 106 -19.72 -22.70 21.96
CA ASP A 106 -19.14 -23.39 23.14
C ASP A 106 -19.87 -23.14 24.47
N ASP A 107 -21.16 -22.81 24.42
CA ASP A 107 -22.05 -22.75 25.60
C ASP A 107 -23.05 -23.94 25.61
N LYS A 108 -22.58 -25.16 25.32
CA LYS A 108 -23.34 -26.39 25.60
C LYS A 108 -22.47 -27.56 26.04
N VAL A 109 -22.49 -27.81 27.36
CA VAL A 109 -22.85 -29.05 28.10
C VAL A 109 -22.05 -29.13 29.39
#